data_AF-A0A6D2CCP0-F1
#
_entry.id   AF-A0A6D2CCP0-F1
#
_cell.length_a   1.000
_cell.length_b   1.000
_cell.length_c   1.000
_cell.angle_alpha   90.00
_cell.angle_beta   90.00
_cell.angle_gamma   90.00
#
_symmetry.space_group_name_H-M   'P 1'
#
loop_
_entity.id
_entity.type
_entity.pdbx_description
1 polymer ?
#
loop_
_entity_poly.entity_id
_entity_poly.type
_entity_poly.pdbx_seq_one_letter_code
_entity_poly.pdbx_strand_id
1 'polypeptide(L)'
;MNLSLDTLLPLLQRDFFMRVVLASVEVIRLLHTQDSILHESFGVGAGGDRSSGADLLAESIFSKFLLPHYHIDSEESGLLKGDSNAKGTIVLDPLDGSSNFKSNIPYFGASVALCDENGRVCEACVVNYISCEIAYLNDDLLALTRMPCIFSLQTFIADLQPEYIVYASTAKKPTSMHSCYIPCNFTRLLQNSNTAKKDTFIANACDAIRESAQYLPSFDTNFLHAMFASQILIFRPQKVITEKLECGIFEKAMQHAKWASFLAESGLKFRSLGAIALSLAFSFRYLFVLLPTQVRKYDGMAGFYLAQNQIICGNLESYHKAIPSLKQCREVISHILITTDSDIVNKFKGR
;
A
#
# COMPACT_ATOMS: atom_id res chain seq x y z
N MET A 1 5.43 -22.17 7.74
CA MET A 1 6.79 -22.46 7.26
C MET A 1 7.63 -21.22 7.53
N ASN A 2 8.79 -21.33 8.20
CA ASN A 2 9.69 -20.19 8.34
C ASN A 2 10.41 -20.02 6.99
N LEU A 3 9.95 -19.08 6.16
CA LEU A 3 10.62 -18.77 4.90
C LEU A 3 11.97 -18.13 5.19
N SER A 4 13.06 -18.78 4.74
CA SER A 4 14.38 -18.16 4.73
C SER A 4 14.42 -17.05 3.67
N LEU A 5 15.31 -16.08 3.85
CA LEU A 5 15.51 -15.02 2.85
C LEU A 5 15.93 -15.61 1.49
N ASP A 6 16.75 -16.67 1.48
CA ASP A 6 17.18 -17.34 0.24
C ASP A 6 16.02 -17.97 -0.54
N THR A 7 15.00 -18.49 0.16
CA THR A 7 13.79 -19.04 -0.48
C THR A 7 12.88 -17.91 -0.97
N LEU A 8 12.86 -16.80 -0.24
CA LEU A 8 11.99 -15.66 -0.52
C LEU A 8 12.50 -14.82 -1.69
N LEU A 9 13.81 -14.65 -1.81
CA LEU A 9 14.42 -13.69 -2.74
C LEU A 9 14.04 -13.91 -4.21
N PRO A 10 14.03 -15.14 -4.77
CA PRO A 10 13.55 -15.37 -6.15
C PRO A 10 12.08 -14.97 -6.35
N LEU A 11 11.25 -15.12 -5.31
CA LEU A 11 9.82 -14.80 -5.35
C LEU A 11 9.55 -13.30 -5.24
N LEU A 12 10.54 -12.52 -4.75
CA LEU A 12 10.49 -11.06 -4.64
C LEU A 12 11.11 -10.33 -5.84
N GLN A 13 11.68 -11.05 -6.81
CA GLN A 13 12.24 -10.47 -8.05
C GLN A 13 11.12 -9.98 -8.98
N ARG A 14 10.34 -9.01 -8.50
CA ARG A 14 9.18 -8.43 -9.16
C ARG A 14 9.42 -6.95 -9.36
N ASP A 15 9.38 -6.54 -10.63
CA ASP A 15 9.52 -5.14 -11.06
C ASP A 15 8.50 -4.23 -10.34
N PHE A 16 7.25 -4.69 -10.21
CA PHE A 16 6.21 -4.01 -9.43
C PHE A 16 6.64 -3.78 -7.97
N PHE A 17 7.02 -4.84 -7.24
CA PHE A 17 7.38 -4.74 -5.83
C PHE A 17 8.51 -3.75 -5.56
N MET A 18 9.62 -3.83 -6.32
CA MET A 18 10.76 -2.94 -6.12
C MET A 18 10.41 -1.46 -6.38
N ARG A 19 9.56 -1.19 -7.39
CA ARG A 19 9.06 0.16 -7.68
C ARG A 19 8.17 0.69 -6.57
N VAL A 20 7.26 -0.13 -6.05
CA VAL A 20 6.39 0.26 -4.93
C VAL A 20 7.23 0.56 -3.68
N VAL A 21 8.27 -0.21 -3.40
CA VAL A 21 9.16 0.06 -2.25
C VAL A 21 9.81 1.44 -2.39
N LEU A 22 10.44 1.76 -3.53
CA LEU A 22 11.09 3.07 -3.70
C LEU A 22 10.09 4.23 -3.71
N ALA A 23 8.95 4.05 -4.39
CA ALA A 23 7.88 5.05 -4.39
C ALA A 23 7.44 5.34 -2.95
N SER A 24 7.23 4.28 -2.15
CA SER A 24 6.85 4.41 -0.74
C SER A 24 7.89 5.13 0.09
N VAL A 25 9.18 4.86 -0.12
CA VAL A 25 10.25 5.61 0.57
C VAL A 25 10.22 7.09 0.20
N GLU A 26 10.00 7.44 -1.09
CA GLU A 26 9.85 8.83 -1.49
C GLU A 26 8.59 9.48 -0.90
N VAL A 27 7.43 8.81 -0.88
CA VAL A 27 6.22 9.34 -0.25
C VAL A 27 6.46 9.59 1.23
N ILE A 28 7.04 8.62 1.95
CA ILE A 28 7.33 8.79 3.38
C ILE A 28 8.23 10.02 3.59
N ARG A 29 9.30 10.19 2.80
CA ARG A 29 10.17 11.38 2.88
C ARG A 29 9.44 12.69 2.58
N LEU A 30 8.51 12.69 1.62
CA LEU A 30 7.66 13.84 1.30
C LEU A 30 6.79 14.20 2.51
N LEU A 31 6.08 13.23 3.09
CA LEU A 31 5.17 13.48 4.22
C LEU A 31 5.93 13.97 5.47
N HIS A 32 7.17 13.54 5.67
CA HIS A 32 8.04 14.03 6.75
C HIS A 32 8.46 15.50 6.60
N THR A 33 8.31 16.12 5.42
CA THR A 33 8.57 17.55 5.27
C THR A 33 7.59 18.41 6.05
N GLN A 34 6.38 17.88 6.32
CA GLN A 34 5.28 18.58 6.99
C GLN A 34 4.96 19.95 6.37
N ASP A 35 5.25 20.14 5.08
CA ASP A 35 4.94 21.39 4.38
C ASP A 35 3.42 21.65 4.38
N SER A 36 3.05 22.92 4.54
CA SER A 36 1.64 23.32 4.64
C SER A 36 0.83 22.93 3.40
N ILE A 37 1.45 22.92 2.20
CA ILE A 37 0.79 22.56 0.95
C ILE A 37 0.22 21.13 0.99
N LEU A 38 0.80 20.23 1.78
CA LEU A 38 0.36 18.85 1.92
C LEU A 38 -1.05 18.75 2.52
N HIS A 39 -1.45 19.74 3.33
CA HIS A 39 -2.74 19.76 4.03
C HIS A 39 -3.81 20.52 3.25
N GLU A 40 -3.41 21.29 2.24
CA GLU A 40 -4.30 22.08 1.40
C GLU A 40 -5.19 21.16 0.56
N SER A 41 -6.46 21.53 0.43
CA SER A 41 -7.44 20.78 -0.36
C SER A 41 -7.59 21.39 -1.75
N PHE A 42 -7.57 20.53 -2.76
CA PHE A 42 -7.64 20.88 -4.18
C PHE A 42 -8.95 20.35 -4.79
N GLY A 43 -8.87 19.78 -5.99
CA GLY A 43 -9.99 19.23 -6.75
C GLY A 43 -10.62 18.00 -6.12
N VAL A 44 -11.68 17.51 -6.76
CA VAL A 44 -12.34 16.24 -6.39
C VAL A 44 -11.69 15.12 -7.20
N GLY A 45 -11.20 14.10 -6.51
CA GLY A 45 -10.59 12.93 -7.13
C GLY A 45 -11.61 11.98 -7.76
N ALA A 46 -11.14 11.01 -8.52
CA ALA A 46 -11.97 9.94 -9.09
C ALA A 46 -12.68 9.08 -8.03
N GLY A 47 -12.17 9.05 -6.80
CA GLY A 47 -12.82 8.44 -5.63
C GLY A 47 -14.05 9.20 -5.11
N GLY A 48 -14.23 10.46 -5.53
CA GLY A 48 -15.36 11.31 -5.16
C GLY A 48 -15.08 12.26 -3.97
N ASP A 49 -13.94 12.11 -3.31
CA ASP A 49 -13.49 12.96 -2.21
C ASP A 49 -12.56 14.08 -2.70
N ARG A 50 -12.37 15.14 -1.90
CA ARG A 50 -11.40 16.21 -2.22
C ARG A 50 -9.98 15.75 -1.93
N SER A 51 -9.12 15.81 -2.94
CA SER A 51 -7.69 15.53 -2.85
C SER A 51 -6.97 16.62 -2.06
N SER A 52 -6.09 16.24 -1.16
CA SER A 52 -5.11 17.12 -0.53
C SER A 52 -3.82 17.19 -1.35
N GLY A 53 -2.95 18.16 -1.04
CA GLY A 53 -1.63 18.23 -1.68
C GLY A 53 -0.78 16.98 -1.41
N ALA A 54 -0.96 16.33 -0.26
CA ALA A 54 -0.32 15.04 0.04
C ALA A 54 -0.80 13.94 -0.92
N ASP A 55 -2.11 13.84 -1.17
CA ASP A 55 -2.68 12.84 -2.07
C ASP A 55 -2.11 13.01 -3.50
N LEU A 56 -2.13 14.24 -4.03
CA LEU A 56 -1.68 14.56 -5.39
C LEU A 56 -0.18 14.36 -5.61
N LEU A 57 0.64 14.73 -4.64
CA LEU A 57 2.09 14.55 -4.73
C LEU A 57 2.47 13.08 -4.53
N ALA A 58 1.77 12.34 -3.66
CA ALA A 58 1.96 10.90 -3.51
C ALA A 58 1.57 10.14 -4.79
N GLU A 59 0.45 10.48 -5.44
CA GLU A 59 0.08 9.94 -6.75
C GLU A 59 1.17 10.21 -7.79
N SER A 60 1.74 11.42 -7.81
CA SER A 60 2.79 11.79 -8.75
C SER A 60 4.07 11.00 -8.53
N ILE A 61 4.41 10.69 -7.27
CA ILE A 61 5.52 9.81 -6.92
C ILE A 61 5.22 8.39 -7.44
N PHE A 62 4.06 7.80 -7.12
CA PHE A 62 3.72 6.47 -7.66
C PHE A 62 3.73 6.45 -9.19
N SER A 63 3.21 7.49 -9.83
CA SER A 63 3.20 7.64 -11.29
C SER A 63 4.61 7.68 -11.87
N LYS A 64 5.54 8.43 -11.27
CA LYS A 64 6.97 8.43 -11.64
C LYS A 64 7.53 7.01 -11.71
N PHE A 65 7.23 6.17 -10.72
CA PHE A 65 7.79 4.81 -10.63
C PHE A 65 7.06 3.78 -11.49
N LEU A 66 5.75 3.89 -11.64
CA LEU A 66 4.90 2.81 -12.16
C LEU A 66 4.35 3.09 -13.57
N LEU A 67 3.97 4.34 -13.87
CA LEU A 67 3.30 4.69 -15.14
C LEU A 67 4.10 4.31 -16.41
N PRO A 68 5.45 4.34 -16.42
CA PRO A 68 6.21 3.89 -17.59
C PRO A 68 6.03 2.40 -17.96
N HIS A 69 5.53 1.56 -17.04
CA HIS A 69 5.40 0.11 -17.27
C HIS A 69 3.99 -0.44 -17.04
N TYR A 70 3.08 0.39 -16.52
CA TYR A 70 1.73 -0.02 -16.14
C TYR A 70 0.75 1.11 -16.45
N HIS A 71 -0.51 0.76 -16.70
CA HIS A 71 -1.59 1.72 -16.52
C HIS A 71 -1.85 1.92 -15.02
N ILE A 72 -2.36 3.08 -14.61
CA ILE A 72 -2.72 3.35 -13.21
C ILE A 72 -4.17 3.83 -13.18
N ASP A 73 -5.03 3.12 -12.46
CA ASP A 73 -6.38 3.53 -12.08
C ASP A 73 -6.32 4.04 -10.64
N SER A 74 -6.14 5.35 -10.48
CA SER A 74 -5.88 6.02 -9.21
C SER A 74 -7.12 6.63 -8.58
N GLU A 75 -7.19 6.66 -7.25
CA GLU A 75 -8.24 7.37 -6.51
C GLU A 75 -8.30 8.86 -6.85
N GLU A 76 -7.16 9.49 -7.14
CA GLU A 76 -7.12 10.93 -7.42
C GLU A 76 -7.46 11.23 -8.87
N SER A 77 -6.75 10.63 -9.83
CA SER A 77 -6.88 10.99 -11.25
C SER A 77 -7.71 10.03 -12.11
N GLY A 78 -8.14 8.87 -11.58
CA GLY A 78 -8.75 7.80 -12.37
C GLY A 78 -7.73 7.12 -13.28
N LEU A 79 -8.14 6.71 -14.48
CA LEU A 79 -7.29 5.94 -15.39
C LEU A 79 -6.25 6.82 -16.11
N LEU A 80 -4.99 6.65 -15.72
CA LEU A 80 -3.78 7.15 -16.37
C LEU A 80 -3.18 6.05 -17.26
N LYS A 81 -3.05 6.34 -18.56
CA LYS A 81 -2.48 5.40 -19.52
C LYS A 81 -0.95 5.49 -19.52
N GLY A 82 -0.31 4.43 -19.06
CA GLY A 82 1.10 4.16 -19.33
C GLY A 82 1.41 3.83 -20.79
N ASP A 83 2.65 3.39 -21.04
CA ASP A 83 3.16 3.08 -22.37
C ASP A 83 2.39 1.96 -23.09
N SER A 84 2.51 1.89 -24.41
CA SER A 84 1.83 0.88 -25.26
C SER A 84 2.11 -0.59 -24.87
N ASN A 85 3.22 -0.84 -24.17
CA ASN A 85 3.63 -2.16 -23.69
C ASN A 85 3.37 -2.33 -22.18
N ALA A 86 2.39 -1.62 -21.63
CA ALA A 86 2.03 -1.72 -20.22
C ALA A 86 1.74 -3.19 -19.83
N LYS A 87 2.33 -3.64 -18.72
CA LYS A 87 2.28 -5.03 -18.25
C LYS A 87 0.98 -5.38 -17.53
N GLY A 88 0.12 -4.39 -17.27
CA GLY A 88 -1.11 -4.53 -16.50
C GLY A 88 -1.64 -3.17 -16.04
N THR A 89 -2.69 -3.21 -15.21
CA THR A 89 -3.29 -2.01 -14.61
C THR A 89 -3.13 -2.03 -13.10
N ILE A 90 -2.65 -0.95 -12.54
CA ILE A 90 -2.50 -0.78 -11.09
C ILE A 90 -3.72 -0.04 -10.56
N VAL A 91 -4.41 -0.61 -9.58
CA VAL A 91 -5.40 0.12 -8.78
C VAL A 91 -4.68 0.75 -7.60
N LEU A 92 -4.76 2.07 -7.47
CA LEU A 92 -3.97 2.87 -6.53
C LEU A 92 -4.85 3.74 -5.64
N ASP A 93 -4.66 3.63 -4.33
CA ASP A 93 -4.91 4.70 -3.37
C ASP A 93 -3.53 5.18 -2.88
N PRO A 94 -3.09 6.39 -3.26
CA PRO A 94 -1.78 6.89 -2.88
C PRO A 94 -1.70 7.32 -1.40
N LEU A 95 -2.84 7.55 -0.74
CA LEU A 95 -2.91 7.96 0.67
C LEU A 95 -4.23 7.51 1.33
N ASP A 96 -4.34 6.23 1.69
CA ASP A 96 -5.43 5.70 2.52
C ASP A 96 -5.35 6.34 3.91
N GLY A 97 -6.46 6.96 4.35
CA GLY A 97 -6.53 7.70 5.60
C GLY A 97 -6.09 9.17 5.50
N SER A 98 -6.33 9.87 4.37
CA SER A 98 -5.98 11.31 4.23
C SER A 98 -6.57 12.20 5.34
N SER A 99 -7.74 11.84 5.89
CA SER A 99 -8.32 12.55 7.05
C SER A 99 -7.48 12.40 8.32
N ASN A 100 -6.89 11.22 8.54
CA ASN A 100 -5.95 10.99 9.63
C ASN A 100 -4.67 11.80 9.43
N PHE A 101 -4.12 11.78 8.22
CA PHE A 101 -2.95 12.60 7.87
C PHE A 101 -3.20 14.08 8.18
N LYS A 102 -4.29 14.66 7.66
CA LYS A 102 -4.66 16.07 7.90
C LYS A 102 -4.89 16.40 9.38
N SER A 103 -5.27 15.42 10.19
CA SER A 103 -5.56 15.57 11.61
C SER A 103 -4.38 15.21 12.52
N ASN A 104 -3.20 14.91 11.96
CA ASN A 104 -2.04 14.40 12.69
C ASN A 104 -2.31 13.11 13.50
N ILE A 105 -3.24 12.28 13.03
CA ILE A 105 -3.49 10.95 13.59
C ILE A 105 -2.54 9.98 12.86
N PRO A 106 -1.64 9.28 13.59
CA PRO A 106 -0.56 8.51 12.97
C PRO A 106 -1.04 7.13 12.50
N TYR A 107 -1.97 7.10 11.55
CA TYR A 107 -2.42 5.87 10.89
C TYR A 107 -2.94 6.17 9.49
N PHE A 108 -2.06 6.04 8.49
CA PHE A 108 -2.35 6.26 7.08
C PHE A 108 -1.25 5.62 6.23
N GLY A 109 -1.49 5.44 4.94
CA GLY A 109 -0.60 4.66 4.09
C GLY A 109 -1.03 4.62 2.63
N ALA A 110 -0.64 3.58 1.89
CA ALA A 110 -1.08 3.42 0.49
C ALA A 110 -1.57 2.00 0.21
N SER A 111 -2.45 1.90 -0.78
CA SER A 111 -3.02 0.65 -1.32
C SER A 111 -2.64 0.52 -2.79
N VAL A 112 -1.96 -0.56 -3.17
CA VAL A 112 -1.46 -0.76 -4.53
C VAL A 112 -1.70 -2.19 -4.97
N ALA A 113 -2.58 -2.41 -5.95
CA ALA A 113 -2.87 -3.73 -6.51
C ALA A 113 -2.55 -3.77 -8.01
N LEU A 114 -1.70 -4.71 -8.43
CA LEU A 114 -1.46 -4.99 -9.84
C LEU A 114 -2.49 -6.00 -10.35
N CYS A 115 -3.21 -5.60 -11.40
CA CYS A 115 -4.20 -6.41 -12.09
C CYS A 115 -3.70 -6.79 -13.49
N ASP A 116 -3.98 -8.03 -13.88
CA ASP A 116 -3.78 -8.50 -15.25
C ASP A 116 -4.82 -7.90 -16.23
N GLU A 117 -4.71 -8.24 -17.51
CA GLU A 117 -5.60 -7.77 -18.58
C GLU A 117 -7.09 -8.11 -18.36
N ASN A 118 -7.39 -9.13 -17.55
CA ASN A 118 -8.75 -9.54 -17.23
C ASN A 118 -9.31 -8.83 -15.98
N GLY A 119 -8.48 -8.01 -15.32
CA GLY A 119 -8.79 -7.30 -14.08
C GLY A 119 -8.62 -8.16 -12.83
N ARG A 120 -7.91 -9.29 -12.93
CA ARG A 120 -7.58 -10.14 -11.77
C ARG A 120 -6.33 -9.64 -11.08
N VAL A 121 -6.36 -9.50 -9.75
CA VAL A 121 -5.20 -9.14 -8.95
C VAL A 121 -4.20 -10.30 -8.94
N CYS A 122 -2.94 -10.02 -9.27
CA CYS A 122 -1.85 -11.00 -9.26
C CYS A 122 -0.72 -10.65 -8.27
N GLU A 123 -0.66 -9.39 -7.84
CA GLU A 123 0.35 -8.87 -6.92
C GLU A 123 -0.19 -7.64 -6.19
N ALA A 124 0.07 -7.50 -4.89
CA ALA A 124 -0.44 -6.40 -4.09
C ALA A 124 0.52 -5.97 -2.98
N CYS A 125 0.53 -4.67 -2.72
CA CYS A 125 1.20 -4.02 -1.61
C CYS A 125 0.20 -3.14 -0.85
N VAL A 126 0.26 -3.17 0.47
CA VAL A 126 -0.27 -2.09 1.31
C VAL A 126 0.84 -1.60 2.21
N VAL A 127 1.03 -0.29 2.25
CA VAL A 127 2.13 0.35 2.96
C VAL A 127 1.56 1.15 4.11
N ASN A 128 2.07 0.97 5.32
CA ASN A 128 1.82 1.86 6.44
C ASN A 128 2.96 2.87 6.53
N TYR A 129 2.68 4.14 6.22
CA TYR A 129 3.70 5.19 6.18
C TYR A 129 4.26 5.56 7.56
N ILE A 130 3.49 5.31 8.63
CA ILE A 130 3.90 5.60 9.99
C ILE A 130 4.81 4.51 10.54
N SER A 131 4.39 3.24 10.46
CA SER A 131 5.24 2.13 10.91
C SER A 131 6.37 1.81 9.93
N CYS A 132 6.36 2.43 8.75
CA CYS A 132 7.26 2.13 7.64
C CYS A 132 7.23 0.64 7.30
N GLU A 133 6.04 0.03 7.28
CA GLU A 133 5.87 -1.38 6.94
C GLU A 133 5.15 -1.56 5.61
N ILE A 134 5.58 -2.57 4.83
CA ILE A 134 4.85 -3.04 3.65
C ILE A 134 4.33 -4.45 3.93
N ALA A 135 3.02 -4.65 3.75
CA ALA A 135 2.42 -5.96 3.58
C ALA A 135 2.38 -6.29 2.08
N TYR A 136 2.90 -7.46 1.70
CA TYR A 136 3.09 -7.84 0.30
C TYR A 136 2.73 -9.29 0.03
N LEU A 137 2.06 -9.53 -1.10
CA LEU A 137 1.86 -10.86 -1.69
C LEU A 137 1.88 -10.78 -3.22
N ASN A 138 2.32 -11.88 -3.84
CA ASN A 138 2.07 -12.22 -5.22
C ASN A 138 1.51 -13.64 -5.31
N ASP A 139 1.05 -14.07 -6.49
CA ASP A 139 0.45 -15.40 -6.72
C ASP A 139 1.36 -16.55 -6.21
N ASP A 140 2.68 -16.47 -6.41
CA ASP A 140 3.61 -17.53 -5.96
C ASP A 140 3.72 -17.58 -4.44
N LEU A 141 3.81 -16.42 -3.79
CA LEU A 141 3.87 -16.32 -2.32
C LEU A 141 2.57 -16.77 -1.68
N LEU A 142 1.43 -16.50 -2.32
CA LEU A 142 0.12 -16.91 -1.83
C LEU A 142 0.02 -18.43 -1.66
N ALA A 143 0.67 -19.21 -2.52
CA ALA A 143 0.71 -20.66 -2.43
C ALA A 143 1.58 -21.18 -1.26
N LEU A 144 2.48 -20.34 -0.74
CA LEU A 144 3.50 -20.72 0.25
C LEU A 144 3.22 -20.15 1.64
N THR A 145 2.52 -19.02 1.73
CA THR A 145 2.26 -18.31 2.98
C THR A 145 0.76 -18.23 3.26
N ARG A 146 0.38 -18.33 4.54
CA ARG A 146 -1.01 -18.10 4.96
C ARG A 146 -1.31 -16.62 5.21
N MET A 147 -0.30 -15.78 5.20
CA MET A 147 -0.33 -14.40 5.66
C MET A 147 0.63 -13.60 4.78
N PRO A 148 0.40 -12.29 4.58
CA PRO A 148 1.26 -11.48 3.74
C PRO A 148 2.68 -11.39 4.29
N CYS A 149 3.66 -11.33 3.40
CA CYS A 149 5.04 -11.07 3.78
C CYS A 149 5.14 -9.62 4.27
N ILE A 150 5.76 -9.42 5.44
CA ILE A 150 5.94 -8.10 6.03
C ILE A 150 7.39 -7.65 5.84
N PHE A 151 7.56 -6.41 5.41
CA PHE A 151 8.85 -5.75 5.30
C PHE A 151 8.83 -4.44 6.07
N SER A 152 9.96 -4.07 6.67
CA SER A 152 10.18 -2.70 7.15
C SER A 152 11.00 -1.92 6.13
N LEU A 153 10.70 -0.64 6.01
CA LEU A 153 11.39 0.32 5.18
C LEU A 153 12.31 1.19 6.04
N GLN A 154 13.55 1.37 5.59
CA GLN A 154 14.40 2.47 6.08
C GLN A 154 14.31 3.63 5.10
N THR A 155 13.99 4.82 5.63
CA THR A 155 13.71 6.02 4.83
C THR A 155 14.93 6.90 4.62
N PHE A 156 16.01 6.62 5.33
CA PHE A 156 17.30 7.26 5.13
C PHE A 156 17.99 6.67 3.90
N ILE A 157 17.82 7.34 2.75
CA ILE A 157 18.43 6.96 1.47
C ILE A 157 19.91 7.39 1.38
N ALA A 158 20.47 8.11 2.37
CA ALA A 158 21.81 8.69 2.21
C ALA A 158 22.91 7.64 1.97
N ASP A 159 22.64 6.37 2.27
CA ASP A 159 23.53 5.22 2.05
C ASP A 159 23.35 4.51 0.69
N LEU A 160 22.40 4.92 -0.16
CA LEU A 160 22.42 4.59 -1.61
C LEU A 160 23.43 5.48 -2.35
N GLN A 161 24.61 5.69 -1.77
CA GLN A 161 25.74 6.24 -2.51
C GLN A 161 26.10 5.27 -3.65
N PRO A 162 26.60 5.77 -4.80
CA PRO A 162 26.97 4.95 -5.97
C PRO A 162 27.87 3.75 -5.65
N GLU A 163 28.55 3.80 -4.51
CA GLU A 163 29.56 2.86 -4.04
C GLU A 163 28.98 1.50 -3.60
N TYR A 164 27.69 1.45 -3.20
CA TYR A 164 27.03 0.20 -2.77
C TYR A 164 26.28 -0.54 -3.89
N ILE A 165 26.07 0.10 -5.05
CA ILE A 165 25.52 -0.58 -6.25
C ILE A 165 26.59 -1.47 -6.91
N VAL A 166 27.86 -1.35 -6.51
CA VAL A 166 29.01 -2.08 -7.10
C VAL A 166 29.25 -3.46 -6.45
N TYR A 167 28.57 -3.82 -5.37
CA TYR A 167 28.91 -5.03 -4.61
C TYR A 167 27.75 -6.00 -4.44
N ALA A 168 27.25 -6.49 -5.57
CA ALA A 168 26.65 -7.82 -5.64
C ALA A 168 27.33 -8.61 -6.77
N SER A 169 28.31 -9.44 -6.39
CA SER A 169 28.80 -10.65 -7.10
C SER A 169 29.97 -10.63 -8.11
N THR A 170 30.60 -9.52 -8.52
CA THR A 170 31.78 -9.63 -9.42
C THR A 170 32.94 -8.70 -9.11
N ALA A 171 34.15 -9.27 -8.98
CA ALA A 171 35.44 -8.58 -8.84
C ALA A 171 35.91 -7.89 -10.15
N LYS A 172 35.04 -7.17 -10.86
CA LYS A 172 35.40 -6.29 -11.98
C LYS A 172 34.53 -5.04 -11.95
N LYS A 173 35.17 -3.87 -11.95
CA LYS A 173 34.52 -2.55 -12.11
C LYS A 173 33.67 -2.54 -13.39
N PRO A 174 32.43 -2.06 -13.36
CA PRO A 174 31.67 -1.76 -14.58
C PRO A 174 32.39 -0.66 -15.37
N THR A 175 32.54 -0.85 -16.68
CA THR A 175 33.18 0.09 -17.61
C THR A 175 32.26 1.22 -18.10
N SER A 176 31.03 1.33 -17.60
CA SER A 176 30.12 2.44 -17.88
C SER A 176 29.22 2.76 -16.69
N MET A 177 29.34 3.97 -16.14
CA MET A 177 28.36 4.55 -15.21
C MET A 177 27.09 4.88 -15.99
N HIS A 178 26.03 4.07 -15.88
CA HIS A 178 24.70 4.49 -16.28
C HIS A 178 23.71 4.39 -15.11
N SER A 179 23.12 5.56 -14.82
CA SER A 179 22.10 5.98 -13.85
C SER A 179 22.27 5.51 -12.39
N CYS A 180 22.87 6.35 -11.54
CA CYS A 180 22.57 6.28 -10.12
C CYS A 180 21.12 6.77 -9.90
N TYR A 181 20.39 6.09 -9.03
CA TYR A 181 19.09 6.59 -8.58
C TYR A 181 19.27 7.94 -7.89
N ILE A 182 18.56 8.97 -8.35
CA ILE A 182 18.54 10.28 -7.68
C ILE A 182 17.13 10.50 -7.11
N PRO A 183 16.97 10.44 -5.78
CA PRO A 183 15.67 10.64 -5.16
C PRO A 183 15.23 12.11 -5.28
N CYS A 184 13.92 12.34 -5.27
CA CYS A 184 13.39 13.71 -5.23
C CYS A 184 13.95 14.49 -4.03
N ASN A 185 14.42 15.72 -4.29
CA ASN A 185 14.81 16.67 -3.24
C ASN A 185 13.59 17.51 -2.86
N PHE A 186 12.81 17.03 -1.90
CA PHE A 186 11.57 17.69 -1.49
C PHE A 186 11.81 19.05 -0.83
N THR A 187 12.92 19.22 -0.12
CA THR A 187 13.31 20.55 0.40
C THR A 187 13.42 21.57 -0.72
N ARG A 188 14.02 21.19 -1.87
CA ARG A 188 14.11 22.04 -3.05
C ARG A 188 12.78 22.19 -3.79
N LEU A 189 12.03 21.10 -3.92
CA LEU A 189 10.73 21.09 -4.59
C LEU A 189 9.74 22.05 -3.90
N LEU A 190 9.78 22.11 -2.57
CA LEU A 190 8.79 22.80 -1.75
C LEU A 190 9.19 24.24 -1.35
N GLN A 191 10.36 24.74 -1.77
CA GLN A 191 10.90 26.04 -1.30
C GLN A 191 9.95 27.24 -1.47
N ASN A 192 9.07 27.21 -2.47
CA ASN A 192 8.16 28.31 -2.80
C ASN A 192 6.67 27.95 -2.61
N SER A 193 6.37 26.88 -1.86
CA SER A 193 5.00 26.42 -1.59
C SER A 193 4.12 27.51 -0.98
N ASN A 194 4.71 28.36 -0.13
CA ASN A 194 4.01 29.41 0.62
C ASN A 194 3.80 30.73 -0.15
N THR A 195 4.55 30.98 -1.23
CA THR A 195 4.53 32.26 -1.95
C THR A 195 3.84 32.17 -3.31
N ALA A 196 3.87 31.00 -3.94
CA ALA A 196 3.21 30.76 -5.21
C ALA A 196 1.69 30.58 -5.06
N LYS A 197 0.96 30.78 -6.16
CA LYS A 197 -0.46 30.40 -6.24
C LYS A 197 -0.57 28.88 -6.07
N LYS A 198 -1.27 28.42 -5.03
CA LYS A 198 -1.34 27.00 -4.61
C LYS A 198 -1.64 26.03 -5.75
N ASP A 199 -2.65 26.29 -6.59
CA ASP A 199 -3.02 25.41 -7.71
C ASP A 199 -1.90 25.29 -8.76
N THR A 200 -1.24 26.40 -9.08
CA THR A 200 -0.13 26.41 -10.04
C THR A 200 1.10 25.74 -9.45
N PHE A 201 1.34 25.96 -8.15
CA PHE A 201 2.43 25.33 -7.43
C PHE A 201 2.28 23.81 -7.42
N ILE A 202 1.11 23.30 -7.01
CA ILE A 202 0.90 21.84 -6.90
C ILE A 202 1.02 21.15 -8.26
N ALA A 203 0.49 21.75 -9.33
CA ALA A 203 0.62 21.23 -10.69
C ALA A 203 2.11 21.14 -11.12
N ASN A 204 2.87 22.23 -10.95
CA ASN A 204 4.30 22.26 -11.28
C ASN A 204 5.12 21.28 -10.44
N ALA A 205 4.78 21.11 -9.16
CA ALA A 205 5.46 20.16 -8.28
C ALA A 205 5.19 18.70 -8.70
N CYS A 206 3.95 18.38 -9.08
CA CYS A 206 3.59 17.09 -9.64
C CYS A 206 4.34 16.79 -10.95
N ASP A 207 4.44 17.78 -11.85
CA ASP A 207 5.21 17.65 -13.10
C ASP A 207 6.70 17.41 -12.84
N ALA A 208 7.32 18.19 -11.96
CA ALA A 208 8.73 18.03 -11.58
C ALA A 208 9.03 16.65 -10.96
N ILE A 209 8.10 16.10 -10.16
CA ILE A 209 8.22 14.72 -9.64
C ILE A 209 8.21 13.72 -10.80
N ARG A 210 7.25 13.82 -11.72
CA ARG A 210 7.14 12.90 -12.87
C ARG A 210 8.35 12.98 -13.81
N GLU A 211 8.85 14.19 -14.09
CA GLU A 211 10.05 14.41 -14.90
C GLU A 211 11.33 13.80 -14.29
N SER A 212 11.36 13.61 -12.98
CA SER A 212 12.47 12.94 -12.29
C SER A 212 12.53 11.43 -12.55
N ALA A 213 11.57 10.85 -13.30
CA ALA A 213 11.60 9.46 -13.75
C ALA A 213 12.85 9.11 -14.58
N GLN A 214 13.49 10.10 -15.22
CA GLN A 214 14.76 9.94 -15.93
C GLN A 214 15.94 9.51 -15.03
N TYR A 215 15.80 9.66 -13.71
CA TYR A 215 16.81 9.30 -12.71
C TYR A 215 16.46 8.02 -11.94
N LEU A 216 15.57 7.18 -12.46
CA LEU A 216 15.26 5.89 -11.86
C LEU A 216 16.39 4.87 -12.10
N PRO A 217 16.60 3.93 -11.15
CA PRO A 217 17.52 2.83 -11.35
C PRO A 217 16.93 1.78 -12.30
N SER A 218 17.77 0.84 -12.75
CA SER A 218 17.28 -0.44 -13.26
C SER A 218 16.64 -1.23 -12.12
N PHE A 219 15.42 -1.73 -12.33
CA PHE A 219 14.70 -2.58 -11.36
C PHE A 219 14.95 -4.05 -11.65
N ASP A 220 16.20 -4.48 -11.43
CA ASP A 220 16.65 -5.85 -11.64
C ASP A 220 17.01 -6.56 -10.32
N THR A 221 17.41 -7.83 -10.43
CA THR A 221 17.80 -8.64 -9.28
C THR A 221 18.97 -8.04 -8.49
N ASN A 222 19.93 -7.39 -9.14
CA ASN A 222 21.04 -6.76 -8.44
C ASN A 222 20.54 -5.58 -7.60
N PHE A 223 19.57 -4.83 -8.12
CA PHE A 223 18.95 -3.74 -7.39
C PHE A 223 18.19 -4.25 -6.15
N LEU A 224 17.40 -5.32 -6.27
CA LEU A 224 16.74 -5.95 -5.12
C LEU A 224 17.75 -6.37 -4.04
N HIS A 225 18.86 -7.01 -4.44
CA HIS A 225 19.92 -7.41 -3.52
C HIS A 225 20.54 -6.19 -2.83
N ALA A 226 20.77 -5.11 -3.57
CA ALA A 226 21.30 -3.86 -3.02
C ALA A 226 20.35 -3.26 -1.97
N MET A 227 19.03 -3.29 -2.19
CA MET A 227 18.05 -2.80 -1.23
C MET A 227 18.06 -3.56 0.10
N PHE A 228 18.28 -4.88 0.06
CA PHE A 228 18.46 -5.69 1.27
C PHE A 228 19.81 -5.42 1.94
N ALA A 229 20.89 -5.35 1.16
CA ALA A 229 22.24 -5.11 1.66
C ALA A 229 22.36 -3.73 2.34
N SER A 230 21.71 -2.71 1.79
CA SER A 230 21.66 -1.35 2.34
C SER A 230 20.56 -1.16 3.40
N GLN A 231 19.87 -2.24 3.79
CA GLN A 231 18.78 -2.23 4.78
C GLN A 231 17.60 -1.30 4.46
N ILE A 232 17.46 -0.84 3.21
CA ILE A 232 16.26 -0.12 2.77
C ILE A 232 15.04 -1.00 2.91
N LEU A 233 15.20 -2.28 2.60
CA LEU A 233 14.17 -3.29 2.72
C LEU A 233 14.63 -4.36 3.71
N ILE A 234 13.87 -4.52 4.80
CA ILE A 234 14.16 -5.52 5.84
C ILE A 234 12.99 -6.48 5.91
N PHE A 235 13.21 -7.75 5.57
CA PHE A 235 12.18 -8.78 5.75
C PHE A 235 11.94 -9.03 7.24
N ARG A 236 10.67 -8.99 7.65
CA ARG A 236 10.23 -9.29 9.01
C ARG A 236 9.56 -10.65 9.01
N PRO A 237 10.29 -11.74 9.32
CA PRO A 237 9.69 -13.05 9.40
C PRO A 237 8.58 -13.01 10.44
N GLN A 238 7.40 -13.44 10.01
CA GLN A 238 6.25 -13.41 10.88
C GLN A 238 6.43 -14.43 12.00
N LYS A 239 6.38 -13.95 13.24
CA LYS A 239 6.27 -14.83 14.40
C LYS A 239 4.86 -15.40 14.42
N VAL A 240 4.74 -16.70 14.69
CA VAL A 240 3.45 -17.29 15.04
C VAL A 240 2.94 -16.51 16.25
N ILE A 241 1.84 -15.79 16.09
CA ILE A 241 1.18 -15.11 17.20
C ILE A 241 0.62 -16.21 18.09
N THR A 242 1.35 -16.55 19.15
CA THR A 242 0.92 -17.51 20.17
C THR A 242 0.01 -16.87 21.20
N GLU A 243 0.04 -15.54 21.30
CA GLU A 243 -0.78 -14.75 22.22
C GLU A 243 -2.18 -14.56 21.66
N LYS A 244 -3.17 -14.56 22.54
CA LYS A 244 -4.56 -14.34 22.15
C LYS A 244 -4.75 -12.88 21.75
N LEU A 245 -5.24 -12.63 20.54
CA LEU A 245 -5.64 -11.29 20.10
C LEU A 245 -6.87 -10.82 20.91
N GLU A 246 -6.87 -9.57 21.38
CA GLU A 246 -7.89 -9.09 22.32
C GLU A 246 -8.82 -8.02 21.75
N CYS A 247 -8.46 -7.39 20.63
CA CYS A 247 -9.15 -6.22 20.10
C CYS A 247 -9.32 -6.33 18.58
N GLY A 248 -10.50 -5.98 18.08
CA GLY A 248 -10.79 -5.89 16.66
C GLY A 248 -10.73 -4.46 16.13
N ILE A 249 -10.85 -4.34 14.81
CA ILE A 249 -11.04 -3.07 14.10
C ILE A 249 -12.48 -3.01 13.62
N PHE A 250 -13.13 -1.88 13.81
CA PHE A 250 -14.46 -1.59 13.31
C PHE A 250 -14.43 -0.23 12.62
N GLU A 251 -14.41 -0.25 11.30
CA GLU A 251 -14.32 0.97 10.49
C GLU A 251 -15.66 1.65 10.36
N LYS A 252 -15.61 2.99 10.18
CA LYS A 252 -16.79 3.86 10.13
C LYS A 252 -17.72 3.71 11.34
N ALA A 253 -17.17 3.37 12.51
CA ALA A 253 -17.96 3.06 13.71
C ALA A 253 -18.97 4.15 14.10
N MET A 254 -18.60 5.43 13.92
CA MET A 254 -19.48 6.57 14.22
C MET A 254 -20.80 6.57 13.42
N GLN A 255 -20.81 5.96 12.23
CA GLN A 255 -21.99 5.91 11.35
C GLN A 255 -22.89 4.70 11.67
N HIS A 256 -22.44 3.78 12.53
CA HIS A 256 -23.01 2.46 12.69
C HIS A 256 -23.15 2.03 14.16
N ALA A 257 -23.84 2.87 14.96
CA ALA A 257 -24.01 2.67 16.40
C ALA A 257 -24.57 1.29 16.80
N LYS A 258 -25.47 0.70 15.99
CA LYS A 258 -26.03 -0.63 16.25
C LYS A 258 -24.95 -1.72 16.31
N TRP A 259 -23.94 -1.65 15.45
CA TRP A 259 -22.81 -2.57 15.47
C TRP A 259 -21.94 -2.35 16.71
N ALA A 260 -21.73 -1.10 17.12
CA ALA A 260 -20.99 -0.79 18.35
C ALA A 260 -21.68 -1.39 19.59
N SER A 261 -23.02 -1.28 19.68
CA SER A 261 -23.82 -1.89 20.75
C SER A 261 -23.66 -3.41 20.76
N PHE A 262 -23.81 -4.06 19.60
CA PHE A 262 -23.65 -5.50 19.46
C PHE A 262 -22.25 -5.98 19.89
N LEU A 263 -21.20 -5.28 19.46
CA LEU A 263 -19.82 -5.63 19.83
C LEU A 263 -19.62 -5.53 21.34
N ALA A 264 -20.14 -4.46 21.98
CA ALA A 264 -20.07 -4.29 23.43
C ALA A 264 -20.82 -5.39 24.18
N GLU A 265 -22.06 -5.71 23.79
CA GLU A 265 -22.86 -6.81 24.36
C GLU A 265 -22.18 -8.17 24.21
N SER A 266 -21.46 -8.37 23.11
CA SER A 266 -20.74 -9.61 22.80
C SER A 266 -19.37 -9.72 23.49
N GLY A 267 -18.98 -8.70 24.26
CA GLY A 267 -17.68 -8.60 24.94
C GLY A 267 -16.50 -8.35 23.99
N LEU A 268 -16.76 -7.83 22.79
CA LEU A 268 -15.76 -7.60 21.74
C LEU A 268 -15.28 -6.14 21.79
N LYS A 269 -14.02 -5.94 22.20
CA LYS A 269 -13.36 -4.64 22.16
C LYS A 269 -13.01 -4.27 20.72
N PHE A 270 -13.15 -3.00 20.35
CA PHE A 270 -12.76 -2.52 19.03
C PHE A 270 -12.08 -1.14 19.02
N ARG A 271 -11.45 -0.80 17.90
CA ARG A 271 -10.99 0.55 17.51
C ARG A 271 -11.49 0.88 16.10
N SER A 272 -11.73 2.15 15.82
CA SER A 272 -11.96 2.66 14.47
C SER A 272 -10.71 3.41 14.05
N LEU A 273 -9.99 2.92 13.04
CA LEU A 273 -8.68 3.47 12.69
C LEU A 273 -8.75 4.47 11.54
N GLY A 274 -9.73 4.37 10.65
CA GLY A 274 -9.97 5.38 9.62
C GLY A 274 -9.08 5.25 8.38
N ALA A 275 -8.48 4.07 8.16
CA ALA A 275 -7.75 3.71 6.95
C ALA A 275 -8.08 2.25 6.62
N ILE A 276 -8.93 2.04 5.59
CA ILE A 276 -9.57 0.74 5.35
C ILE A 276 -8.58 -0.24 4.71
N ALA A 277 -7.76 0.21 3.75
CA ALA A 277 -6.78 -0.65 3.09
C ALA A 277 -5.75 -1.18 4.11
N LEU A 278 -5.31 -0.33 5.04
CA LEU A 278 -4.41 -0.74 6.13
C LEU A 278 -5.10 -1.76 7.05
N SER A 279 -6.34 -1.49 7.44
CA SER A 279 -7.12 -2.40 8.29
C SER A 279 -7.29 -3.77 7.65
N LEU A 280 -7.53 -3.82 6.34
CA LEU A 280 -7.63 -5.06 5.56
C LEU A 280 -6.29 -5.79 5.48
N ALA A 281 -5.23 -5.13 5.06
CA ALA A 281 -3.93 -5.76 4.84
C ALA A 281 -3.28 -6.30 6.11
N PHE A 282 -3.46 -5.59 7.22
CA PHE A 282 -2.94 -5.98 8.54
C PHE A 282 -3.98 -6.70 9.40
N SER A 283 -5.11 -7.13 8.83
CA SER A 283 -6.22 -7.80 9.53
C SER A 283 -5.80 -8.98 10.39
N PHE A 284 -4.73 -9.65 9.98
CA PHE A 284 -4.14 -10.78 10.69
C PHE A 284 -3.50 -10.43 12.05
N ARG A 285 -3.35 -9.14 12.36
CA ARG A 285 -2.87 -8.61 13.66
C ARG A 285 -4.02 -8.28 14.61
N TYR A 286 -5.27 -8.44 14.18
CA TYR A 286 -6.46 -8.04 14.93
C TYR A 286 -7.36 -9.24 15.21
N LEU A 287 -8.14 -9.18 16.28
CA LEU A 287 -9.11 -10.23 16.60
C LEU A 287 -10.16 -10.38 15.48
N PHE A 288 -10.56 -9.25 14.90
CA PHE A 288 -11.40 -9.17 13.71
C PHE A 288 -11.25 -7.81 13.03
N VAL A 289 -11.70 -7.73 11.78
CA VAL A 289 -12.00 -6.47 11.09
C VAL A 289 -13.47 -6.50 10.67
N LEU A 290 -14.24 -5.52 11.12
CA LEU A 290 -15.64 -5.33 10.77
C LEU A 290 -15.78 -4.09 9.88
N LEU A 291 -16.34 -4.29 8.70
CA LEU A 291 -16.65 -3.24 7.73
C LEU A 291 -18.17 -3.25 7.52
N PRO A 292 -18.90 -2.24 7.98
CA PRO A 292 -20.36 -2.26 7.98
C PRO A 292 -20.99 -1.96 6.61
N THR A 293 -20.18 -1.64 5.61
CA THR A 293 -20.60 -1.23 4.26
C THR A 293 -19.65 -1.80 3.21
N GLN A 294 -20.01 -1.66 1.94
CA GLN A 294 -19.13 -1.99 0.84
C GLN A 294 -17.85 -1.15 0.87
N VAL A 295 -16.74 -1.77 0.50
CA VAL A 295 -15.42 -1.14 0.39
C VAL A 295 -15.20 -0.68 -1.06
N ARG A 296 -14.66 0.54 -1.26
CA ARG A 296 -14.37 1.06 -2.59
C ARG A 296 -13.18 0.29 -3.19
N LYS A 297 -13.11 0.22 -4.52
CA LYS A 297 -12.07 -0.57 -5.22
C LYS A 297 -10.64 -0.17 -4.80
N TYR A 298 -10.38 1.12 -4.57
CA TYR A 298 -9.05 1.63 -4.20
C TYR A 298 -8.61 1.13 -2.82
N ASP A 299 -9.54 1.13 -1.85
CA ASP A 299 -9.30 0.60 -0.51
C ASP A 299 -9.23 -0.95 -0.51
N GLY A 300 -10.04 -1.61 -1.35
CA GLY A 300 -10.35 -3.04 -1.23
C GLY A 300 -9.48 -3.98 -2.05
N MET A 301 -9.04 -3.59 -3.26
CA MET A 301 -8.38 -4.51 -4.20
C MET A 301 -7.08 -5.10 -3.62
N ALA A 302 -6.19 -4.27 -3.08
CA ALA A 302 -4.97 -4.75 -2.44
C ALA A 302 -5.27 -5.39 -1.08
N GLY A 303 -6.10 -4.75 -0.27
CA GLY A 303 -6.42 -5.19 1.09
C GLY A 303 -7.03 -6.59 1.15
N PHE A 304 -8.06 -6.86 0.33
CA PHE A 304 -8.68 -8.19 0.29
C PHE A 304 -7.75 -9.25 -0.29
N TYR A 305 -6.93 -8.91 -1.29
CA TYR A 305 -5.94 -9.83 -1.82
C TYR A 305 -4.92 -10.22 -0.74
N LEU A 306 -4.47 -9.26 0.08
CA LEU A 306 -3.55 -9.56 1.20
C LEU A 306 -4.23 -10.37 2.32
N ALA A 307 -5.53 -10.20 2.51
CA ALA A 307 -6.31 -10.89 3.54
C ALA A 307 -6.83 -12.28 3.11
N GLN A 308 -6.73 -12.66 1.84
CA GLN A 308 -7.53 -13.73 1.22
C GLN A 308 -7.35 -15.15 1.83
N ASN A 309 -6.29 -15.38 2.61
CA ASN A 309 -6.06 -16.64 3.33
C ASN A 309 -6.67 -16.69 4.74
N GLN A 310 -7.36 -15.62 5.16
CA GLN A 310 -8.14 -15.57 6.41
C GLN A 310 -9.61 -15.94 6.16
N ILE A 311 -10.41 -16.02 7.23
CA ILE A 311 -11.85 -16.18 7.09
C ILE A 311 -12.43 -14.81 6.73
N ILE A 312 -13.02 -14.71 5.53
CA ILE A 312 -13.72 -13.50 5.09
C ILE A 312 -15.17 -13.87 4.78
N CYS A 313 -16.10 -13.18 5.43
CA CYS A 313 -17.54 -13.31 5.22
C CYS A 313 -18.11 -11.94 4.86
N GLY A 314 -19.07 -11.86 3.92
CA GLY A 314 -19.74 -10.59 3.65
C GLY A 314 -20.05 -10.29 2.19
N ASN A 315 -20.41 -9.03 1.94
CA ASN A 315 -20.66 -8.47 0.62
C ASN A 315 -19.34 -8.27 -0.18
N LEU A 316 -18.87 -9.35 -0.80
CA LEU A 316 -17.63 -9.39 -1.59
C LEU A 316 -17.87 -9.55 -3.10
N GLU A 317 -19.12 -9.46 -3.57
CA GLU A 317 -19.49 -9.80 -4.95
C GLU A 317 -18.70 -9.02 -5.99
N SER A 318 -18.46 -7.72 -5.74
CA SER A 318 -17.67 -6.85 -6.62
C SER A 318 -16.20 -7.27 -6.76
N TYR A 319 -15.69 -8.12 -5.86
CA TYR A 319 -14.29 -8.55 -5.85
C TYR A 319 -14.08 -9.98 -6.36
N HIS A 320 -15.12 -10.81 -6.52
CA HIS A 320 -14.95 -12.21 -6.94
C HIS A 320 -14.28 -12.38 -8.30
N LYS A 321 -14.56 -11.47 -9.26
CA LYS A 321 -13.87 -11.50 -10.56
C LYS A 321 -12.38 -11.17 -10.41
N ALA A 322 -12.07 -10.18 -9.58
CA ALA A 322 -10.71 -9.71 -9.38
C ALA A 322 -9.88 -10.65 -8.50
N ILE A 323 -10.51 -11.32 -7.54
CA ILE A 323 -9.87 -12.18 -6.54
C ILE A 323 -10.70 -13.48 -6.42
N PRO A 324 -10.52 -14.44 -7.34
CA PRO A 324 -11.37 -15.64 -7.43
C PRO A 324 -11.30 -16.58 -6.22
N SER A 325 -10.28 -16.45 -5.39
CA SER A 325 -10.11 -17.21 -4.14
C SER A 325 -11.09 -16.78 -3.04
N LEU A 326 -11.65 -15.58 -3.12
CA LEU A 326 -12.66 -15.11 -2.16
C LEU A 326 -13.91 -15.97 -2.29
N LYS A 327 -14.29 -16.61 -1.18
CA LYS A 327 -15.44 -17.51 -1.16
C LYS A 327 -16.73 -16.71 -1.31
N GLN A 328 -17.59 -17.16 -2.22
CA GLN A 328 -18.94 -16.63 -2.34
C GLN A 328 -19.75 -17.01 -1.08
N CYS A 329 -20.22 -15.99 -0.35
CA CYS A 329 -21.19 -16.19 0.71
C CYS A 329 -22.59 -16.37 0.08
N ARG A 330 -23.32 -17.42 0.48
CA ARG A 330 -24.68 -17.67 -0.02
C ARG A 330 -25.75 -16.84 0.71
N GLU A 331 -25.40 -16.30 1.87
CA GLU A 331 -26.29 -15.47 2.67
C GLU A 331 -26.08 -13.99 2.30
N VAL A 332 -27.18 -13.22 2.30
CA VAL A 332 -27.11 -11.77 2.07
C VAL A 332 -26.61 -11.12 3.36
N ILE A 333 -25.29 -10.97 3.46
CA ILE A 333 -24.62 -10.32 4.59
C ILE A 333 -24.28 -8.89 4.17
N SER A 334 -24.85 -7.90 4.86
CA SER A 334 -24.66 -6.47 4.52
C SER A 334 -23.33 -5.88 5.01
N HIS A 335 -22.58 -6.64 5.81
CA HIS A 335 -21.29 -6.27 6.38
C HIS A 335 -20.20 -7.21 5.87
N ILE A 336 -18.94 -6.85 6.08
CA ILE A 336 -17.79 -7.71 5.85
C ILE A 336 -17.08 -7.93 7.18
N LEU A 337 -16.81 -9.20 7.49
CA LEU A 337 -16.06 -9.65 8.65
C LEU A 337 -14.81 -10.41 8.18
N ILE A 338 -13.66 -10.00 8.69
CA ILE A 338 -12.39 -10.72 8.49
C ILE A 338 -11.88 -11.16 9.86
N THR A 339 -11.48 -12.41 9.99
CA THR A 339 -10.87 -12.94 11.22
C THR A 339 -10.09 -14.23 10.94
N THR A 340 -9.20 -14.59 11.86
CA THR A 340 -8.56 -15.91 11.91
C THR A 340 -9.26 -16.86 12.89
N ASP A 341 -10.25 -16.39 13.64
CA ASP A 341 -10.92 -17.11 14.72
C ASP A 341 -12.37 -17.47 14.35
N SER A 342 -12.66 -18.78 14.25
CA SER A 342 -13.99 -19.29 13.94
C SER A 342 -15.04 -19.00 15.01
N ASP A 343 -14.64 -18.83 16.27
CA ASP A 343 -15.55 -18.49 17.35
C ASP A 343 -16.06 -17.05 17.21
N ILE A 344 -15.23 -16.16 16.66
CA ILE A 344 -15.67 -14.82 16.30
C ILE A 344 -16.73 -14.89 15.20
N VAL A 345 -16.52 -15.68 14.14
CA VAL A 345 -17.53 -15.87 13.09
C VAL A 345 -18.87 -16.33 13.68
N ASN A 346 -18.85 -17.25 14.64
CA ASN A 346 -20.06 -17.74 15.29
C ASN A 346 -20.83 -16.65 16.04
N LYS A 347 -20.15 -15.67 16.65
CA LYS A 347 -20.80 -14.54 17.34
C LYS A 347 -21.60 -13.65 16.38
N PHE A 348 -21.19 -13.56 15.11
CA PHE A 348 -21.83 -12.72 14.10
C PHE A 348 -22.94 -13.44 13.31
N LYS A 349 -23.17 -14.74 13.54
CA LYS A 349 -24.23 -15.48 12.83
C LYS A 349 -25.61 -14.88 13.13
N GLY A 350 -26.40 -14.65 12.06
CA GLY A 350 -27.75 -14.10 12.14
C GLY A 350 -27.82 -12.59 12.40
N ARG A 351 -26.73 -11.86 12.16
CA ARG A 351 -26.64 -10.40 12.32
C ARG A 351 -26.58 -9.64 11.00
#